data_AF-A0A946YEH3-F1
#
_entry.id   AF-A0A946YEH3-F1
#
_cell.length_a   1.000
_cell.length_b   1.000
_cell.length_c   1.000
_cell.angle_alpha   90.00
_cell.angle_beta   90.00
_cell.angle_gamma   90.00
#
_symmetry.space_group_name_H-M   'P 1'
#
loop_
_entity.id
_entity.type
_entity.pdbx_description
1 polymer ?
#
loop_
_entity_poly.entity_id
_entity_poly.type
_entity_poly.pdbx_seq_one_letter_code
_entity_poly.pdbx_strand_id
1 'polypeptide(L)'
;MNVLDTLISSLIRKSSFTLSSIFARSKNFKEESIDVTDVSESDLFQAVTACREEIARSESEGDIPSPQHFEKAAMYSRSVRNYENEIAICQMYVDLVNKYVYKHKPSKQYIDTELMPLCEPLIHRINNAKTLMPKN
;
A
#
# COMPACT_ATOMS: atom_id res chain seq x y z
N MET A 1 10.65 5.56 12.39
CA MET A 1 10.33 4.19 11.92
C MET A 1 9.38 4.33 10.75
N ASN A 2 9.67 3.68 9.62
CA ASN A 2 8.84 3.75 8.41
C ASN A 2 7.55 2.91 8.64
N VAL A 3 6.40 3.40 8.16
CA VAL A 3 5.11 2.71 8.33
C VAL A 3 5.17 1.33 7.69
N LEU A 4 5.78 1.22 6.51
CA LEU A 4 6.03 -0.06 5.84
C LEU A 4 6.88 -1.02 6.67
N ASP A 5 7.94 -0.55 7.33
CA ASP A 5 8.79 -1.43 8.14
C ASP A 5 8.04 -1.98 9.35
N THR A 6 7.12 -1.19 9.91
CA THR A 6 6.24 -1.63 11.00
C THR A 6 5.22 -2.65 10.50
N LEU A 7 4.65 -2.43 9.31
CA LEU A 7 3.73 -3.36 8.66
C LEU A 7 4.43 -4.68 8.30
N ILE A 8 5.61 -4.62 7.67
CA ILE A 8 6.47 -5.77 7.34
C ILE A 8 6.82 -6.54 8.62
N SER A 9 7.27 -5.85 9.66
CA SER A 9 7.60 -6.49 10.95
C SER A 9 6.39 -7.09 11.67
N SER A 10 5.20 -6.53 11.47
CA SER A 10 3.94 -7.05 12.00
C SER A 10 3.50 -8.31 11.25
N LEU A 11 3.58 -8.29 9.91
CA LEU A 11 3.27 -9.43 9.05
C LEU A 11 4.23 -10.60 9.29
N ILE A 12 5.54 -10.34 9.44
CA ILE A 12 6.53 -11.37 9.81
C ILE A 12 6.21 -11.97 11.19
N ARG A 13 5.84 -11.15 12.18
CA ARG A 13 5.49 -11.63 13.52
C ARG A 13 4.22 -12.49 13.54
N LYS A 14 3.24 -12.19 12.69
CA LYS A 14 2.02 -13.00 12.55
C LYS A 14 2.28 -14.34 11.84
N SER A 15 3.09 -14.35 10.78
CA SER A 15 3.44 -15.58 10.06
C SER A 15 4.38 -16.50 10.87
N SER A 16 5.15 -15.94 11.81
CA SER A 16 5.98 -16.70 12.76
C SER A 16 5.15 -17.60 13.71
N PHE A 17 3.84 -17.34 13.84
CA PHE A 17 2.94 -18.14 14.69
C PHE A 17 2.24 -19.28 13.93
N THR A 18 2.38 -19.35 12.60
CA THR A 18 1.75 -20.35 11.73
C THR A 18 2.74 -21.01 10.76
N LEU A 19 3.97 -21.29 11.22
CA LEU A 19 4.95 -22.13 10.52
C LEU A 19 4.59 -23.63 10.54
N SER A 20 3.33 -23.95 10.26
CA SER A 20 2.87 -25.34 10.08
C SER A 20 2.03 -25.58 8.81
N SER A 21 1.84 -24.59 7.91
CA SER A 21 1.01 -24.83 6.71
C SER A 21 1.54 -24.35 5.35
N ILE A 22 2.77 -23.85 5.21
CA ILE A 22 3.24 -23.33 3.91
C ILE A 22 4.21 -24.32 3.24
N PHE A 23 3.68 -25.44 2.73
CA PHE A 23 4.34 -26.21 1.67
C PHE A 23 3.33 -26.86 0.72
N ALA A 24 2.71 -26.04 -0.13
CA ALA A 24 2.06 -26.37 -1.40
C ALA A 24 1.72 -25.01 -2.05
N ARG A 25 1.92 -24.68 -3.33
CA ARG A 25 2.14 -25.47 -4.55
C ARG A 25 2.65 -24.51 -5.65
N SER A 26 3.26 -25.11 -6.66
CA SER A 26 3.99 -24.51 -7.79
C SER A 26 3.09 -23.98 -8.94
N LYS A 27 3.63 -23.01 -9.70
CA LYS A 27 3.39 -22.67 -11.13
C LYS A 27 1.99 -22.23 -11.60
N ASN A 28 1.87 -20.97 -12.05
CA ASN A 28 1.75 -20.58 -13.47
C ASN A 28 1.46 -19.07 -13.60
N PHE A 29 2.15 -18.43 -14.53
CA PHE A 29 2.00 -17.02 -14.89
C PHE A 29 1.00 -16.91 -16.05
N LYS A 30 -0.11 -16.19 -15.87
CA LYS A 30 -0.96 -15.67 -16.96
C LYS A 30 -1.85 -14.53 -16.45
N GLU A 31 -1.92 -13.47 -17.25
CA GLU A 31 -2.84 -12.34 -17.09
C GLU A 31 -4.30 -12.82 -17.06
N GLU A 32 -5.07 -12.49 -16.01
CA GLU A 32 -6.53 -12.25 -16.09
C GLU A 32 -7.12 -11.84 -14.74
N SER A 33 -8.20 -11.06 -14.82
CA SER A 33 -9.22 -10.72 -13.81
C SER A 33 -8.92 -11.09 -12.36
N ILE A 34 -8.85 -10.07 -11.48
CA ILE A 34 -8.71 -10.23 -10.03
C ILE A 34 -9.97 -10.91 -9.49
N ASP A 35 -9.95 -12.24 -9.48
CA ASP A 35 -10.86 -13.08 -8.71
C ASP A 35 -10.39 -12.98 -7.25
N VAL A 36 -11.10 -12.19 -6.44
CA VAL A 36 -10.73 -11.83 -5.05
C VAL A 36 -11.08 -12.98 -4.10
N THR A 37 -10.60 -14.19 -4.36
CA THR A 37 -11.05 -15.39 -3.64
C THR A 37 -10.03 -16.05 -2.73
N ASP A 38 -8.74 -15.70 -2.76
CA ASP A 38 -7.78 -16.10 -1.71
C ASP A 38 -6.54 -15.18 -1.70
N VAL A 39 -6.65 -14.00 -1.10
CA VAL A 39 -5.47 -13.16 -0.83
C VAL A 39 -4.79 -13.68 0.43
N SER A 40 -3.61 -14.27 0.28
CA SER A 40 -2.83 -14.78 1.41
C SER A 40 -2.10 -13.64 2.13
N GLU A 41 -1.72 -13.85 3.39
CA GLU A 41 -0.84 -12.92 4.10
C GLU A 41 0.51 -12.72 3.38
N SER A 42 0.95 -13.72 2.61
CA SER A 42 2.13 -13.63 1.74
C SER A 42 1.93 -12.62 0.61
N ASP A 43 0.74 -12.57 0.00
CA ASP A 43 0.44 -11.61 -1.07
C ASP A 43 0.42 -10.18 -0.55
N LEU A 44 -0.14 -9.98 0.64
CA LEU A 44 -0.08 -8.69 1.34
C LEU A 44 1.38 -8.30 1.66
N PHE A 45 2.18 -9.25 2.16
CA PHE A 45 3.60 -9.01 2.44
C PHE A 45 4.39 -8.63 1.17
N GLN A 46 4.16 -9.33 0.06
CA GLN A 46 4.79 -9.02 -1.23
C GLN A 46 4.37 -7.64 -1.74
N ALA A 47 3.08 -7.29 -1.64
CA ALA A 47 2.59 -5.98 -2.08
C ALA A 47 3.17 -4.83 -1.23
N VAL A 48 3.25 -4.99 0.09
CA VAL A 48 3.87 -4.01 0.99
C VAL A 48 5.37 -3.89 0.72
N THR A 49 6.04 -4.99 0.39
CA THR A 49 7.47 -4.97 0.01
C THR A 49 7.67 -4.23 -1.30
N ALA A 50 6.82 -4.47 -2.30
CA ALA A 50 6.85 -3.74 -3.57
C ALA A 50 6.63 -2.23 -3.39
N CYS A 51 5.77 -1.80 -2.45
CA CYS A 51 5.64 -0.38 -2.10
C CYS A 51 6.96 0.20 -1.59
N ARG A 52 7.72 -0.56 -0.79
CA ARG A 52 9.03 -0.11 -0.27
C ARG A 52 10.07 0.03 -1.38
N GLU A 53 10.11 -0.93 -2.29
CA GLU A 53 11.01 -0.92 -3.45
C GLU A 53 10.69 0.23 -4.41
N GLU A 54 9.39 0.50 -4.63
CA GLU A 54 8.92 1.66 -5.38
C GLU A 54 9.44 2.97 -4.76
N ILE A 55 9.28 3.15 -3.45
CA ILE A 55 9.76 4.35 -2.77
C ILE A 55 11.27 4.52 -2.95
N ALA A 56 12.03 3.45 -2.73
CA ALA A 56 13.49 3.50 -2.85
C ALA A 56 13.93 3.84 -4.29
N ARG A 57 13.26 3.28 -5.30
CA ARG A 57 13.52 3.59 -6.71
C ARG A 57 13.18 5.05 -7.00
N SER A 58 11.98 5.51 -6.65
CA SER A 58 11.53 6.89 -6.88
C SER A 58 12.41 7.92 -6.18
N GLU A 59 12.89 7.63 -4.97
CA GLU A 59 13.86 8.48 -4.28
C GLU A 59 15.21 8.55 -5.02
N SER A 60 15.65 7.45 -5.65
CA SER A 60 16.89 7.41 -6.43
C SER A 60 16.77 8.10 -7.79
N GLU A 61 15.61 7.98 -8.44
CA GLU A 61 15.32 8.58 -9.75
C GLU A 61 14.88 10.05 -9.63
N GLY A 62 14.50 10.47 -8.42
CA GLY A 62 13.97 11.82 -8.19
C GLY A 62 12.59 12.00 -8.81
N ASP A 63 11.76 10.96 -8.81
CA ASP A 63 10.41 10.96 -9.37
C ASP A 63 9.36 10.62 -8.29
N ILE A 64 8.08 10.71 -8.66
CA ILE A 64 6.94 10.32 -7.83
C ILE A 64 6.74 8.80 -7.92
N PRO A 65 6.58 8.08 -6.80
CA PRO A 65 6.25 6.66 -6.85
C PRO A 65 4.94 6.40 -7.57
N SER A 66 4.87 5.30 -8.33
CA SER A 66 3.63 4.87 -8.96
C SER A 66 2.58 4.48 -7.90
N PRO A 67 1.30 4.90 -8.04
CA PRO A 67 0.24 4.54 -7.10
C PRO A 67 -0.12 3.04 -7.14
N GLN A 68 0.21 2.34 -8.22
CA GLN A 68 -0.25 0.96 -8.49
C GLN A 68 0.12 -0.02 -7.37
N HIS A 69 1.35 0.04 -6.86
CA HIS A 69 1.79 -0.83 -5.77
C HIS A 69 1.03 -0.54 -4.47
N PHE A 70 0.75 0.73 -4.18
CA PHE A 70 0.01 1.17 -3.00
C PHE A 70 -1.47 0.79 -3.08
N GLU A 71 -2.09 0.95 -4.24
CA GLU A 71 -3.47 0.52 -4.48
C GLU A 71 -3.61 -0.99 -4.29
N LYS A 72 -2.68 -1.78 -4.82
CA LYS A 72 -2.66 -3.23 -4.66
C LYS A 72 -2.52 -3.65 -3.18
N ALA A 73 -1.58 -3.03 -2.45
CA ALA A 73 -1.39 -3.30 -1.03
C ALA A 73 -2.60 -2.87 -0.17
N ALA A 74 -3.26 -1.76 -0.53
CA ALA A 74 -4.51 -1.32 0.08
C ALA A 74 -5.66 -2.30 -0.20
N MET A 75 -5.80 -2.80 -1.43
CA MET A 75 -6.77 -3.84 -1.79
C MET A 75 -6.58 -5.13 -0.99
N TYR A 76 -5.33 -5.58 -0.86
CA TYR A 76 -5.02 -6.78 -0.08
C TYR A 76 -5.29 -6.57 1.41
N SER A 77 -4.96 -5.40 1.96
CA SER A 77 -5.30 -5.06 3.35
C SER A 77 -6.81 -5.11 3.60
N ARG A 78 -7.61 -4.62 2.65
CA ARG A 78 -9.07 -4.66 2.72
C ARG A 78 -9.63 -6.08 2.65
N SER A 79 -9.05 -6.94 1.80
CA SER A 79 -9.50 -8.33 1.66
C SER A 79 -9.39 -9.13 2.96
N VAL A 80 -8.38 -8.82 3.78
CA VAL A 80 -8.19 -9.41 5.13
C VAL A 80 -8.87 -8.58 6.24
N ARG A 81 -9.77 -7.65 5.88
CA ARG A 81 -10.50 -6.75 6.78
C ARG A 81 -9.62 -5.89 7.69
N ASN A 82 -8.40 -5.61 7.27
CA ASN A 82 -7.49 -4.73 8.00
C ASN A 82 -7.57 -3.30 7.43
N TYR A 83 -8.62 -2.58 7.83
CA TYR A 83 -8.88 -1.21 7.38
C TYR A 83 -7.85 -0.20 7.91
N GLU A 84 -7.23 -0.47 9.07
CA GLU A 84 -6.15 0.36 9.60
C GLU A 84 -4.92 0.31 8.66
N ASN A 85 -4.54 -0.88 8.20
CA ASN A 85 -3.46 -1.03 7.22
C ASN A 85 -3.81 -0.37 5.88
N GLU A 86 -5.06 -0.53 5.40
CA GLU A 86 -5.52 0.14 4.18
C GLU A 86 -5.33 1.66 4.28
N ILE A 87 -5.78 2.27 5.39
CA ILE A 87 -5.63 3.70 5.63
C ILE A 87 -4.15 4.09 5.71
N ALA A 88 -3.35 3.35 6.46
CA ALA A 88 -1.93 3.66 6.66
C ALA A 88 -1.14 3.63 5.34
N ILE A 89 -1.39 2.65 4.48
CA ILE A 89 -0.75 2.51 3.16
C ILE A 89 -1.16 3.68 2.25
N CYS A 90 -2.46 3.96 2.16
CA CYS A 90 -2.95 5.06 1.32
C CYS A 90 -2.45 6.42 1.80
N GLN A 91 -2.47 6.67 3.12
CA GLN A 91 -2.01 7.93 3.70
C GLN A 91 -0.52 8.15 3.44
N MET A 92 0.29 7.10 3.57
CA MET A 92 1.71 7.17 3.29
C MET A 92 1.99 7.58 1.84
N TYR A 93 1.23 7.08 0.85
CA TYR A 93 1.39 7.53 -0.53
C TYR A 93 1.09 9.02 -0.69
N VAL A 94 -0.03 9.48 -0.11
CA VAL A 94 -0.41 10.90 -0.12
C VAL A 94 0.69 11.76 0.50
N ASP A 95 1.29 11.31 1.60
CA ASP A 95 2.40 12.00 2.27
C ASP A 95 3.67 12.02 1.41
N LEU A 96 3.97 10.93 0.67
CA LEU A 96 5.10 10.86 -0.26
C LEU A 96 4.95 11.85 -1.41
N VAL A 97 3.76 11.90 -2.02
CA VAL A 97 3.46 12.87 -3.08
C VAL A 97 3.58 14.30 -2.54
N ASN A 98 3.00 14.57 -1.36
CA ASN A 98 3.13 15.87 -0.69
C ASN A 98 4.59 16.27 -0.46
N LYS A 99 5.41 15.34 0.04
CA LYS A 99 6.84 15.58 0.27
C LYS A 99 7.58 15.89 -1.03
N TYR A 100 7.25 15.18 -2.12
CA TYR A 100 7.80 15.47 -3.43
C TYR A 100 7.42 16.87 -3.92
N VAL A 101 6.13 17.23 -3.84
CA VAL A 101 5.65 18.57 -4.22
C VAL A 101 6.36 19.65 -3.42
N TYR A 102 6.46 19.50 -2.11
CA TYR A 102 7.12 20.48 -1.25
C TYR A 102 8.60 20.64 -1.59
N LYS A 103 9.31 19.54 -1.89
CA LYS A 103 10.73 19.54 -2.25
C LYS A 103 11.00 20.21 -3.60
N HIS A 104 10.14 20.00 -4.60
CA HIS A 104 10.37 20.46 -5.97
C HIS A 104 9.62 21.76 -6.34
N LYS A 105 8.55 22.11 -5.62
CA LYS A 105 7.75 23.33 -5.81
C LYS A 105 7.38 23.94 -4.44
N PRO A 106 8.35 24.48 -3.66
CA PRO A 106 8.14 24.95 -2.28
C PRO A 106 7.14 26.11 -2.13
N SER A 107 6.75 26.77 -3.22
CA SER A 107 5.71 27.81 -3.23
C SER A 107 4.28 27.26 -3.36
N LYS A 108 4.11 25.97 -3.67
CA LYS A 108 2.78 25.33 -3.77
C LYS A 108 2.48 24.61 -2.46
N GLN A 109 1.56 25.17 -1.68
CA GLN A 109 1.23 24.70 -0.32
C GLN A 109 0.45 23.37 -0.25
N TYR A 110 0.12 22.72 -1.37
CA TYR A 110 -0.71 21.50 -1.37
C TYR A 110 -0.46 20.65 -2.62
N ILE A 111 -0.97 19.41 -2.63
CA ILE A 111 -1.11 18.59 -3.85
C ILE A 111 -1.83 19.46 -4.88
N ASP A 112 -1.06 19.98 -5.82
CA ASP A 112 -1.57 20.85 -6.86
C ASP A 112 -2.57 20.09 -7.71
N THR A 113 -3.45 20.79 -8.43
CA THR A 113 -4.42 20.18 -9.36
C THR A 113 -3.79 19.18 -10.33
N GLU A 114 -2.50 19.32 -10.63
CA GLU A 114 -1.72 18.41 -11.48
C GLU A 114 -1.54 17.00 -10.87
N LEU A 115 -1.35 16.89 -9.56
CA LEU A 115 -1.03 15.62 -8.86
C LEU A 115 -2.19 15.08 -8.03
N MET A 116 -3.26 15.87 -7.89
CA MET A 116 -4.50 15.44 -7.25
C MET A 116 -5.09 14.17 -7.89
N PRO A 117 -5.11 14.00 -9.23
CA PRO A 117 -5.65 12.80 -9.86
C PRO A 117 -4.90 11.51 -9.46
N LEU A 118 -3.61 11.60 -9.13
CA LEU A 118 -2.83 10.44 -8.66
C LEU A 118 -3.20 10.02 -7.24
N CYS A 119 -3.61 10.98 -6.40
CA CYS A 119 -3.95 10.73 -5.00
C CYS A 119 -5.45 10.44 -4.81
N GLU A 120 -6.31 10.91 -5.71
CA GLU A 120 -7.76 10.80 -5.62
C GLU A 120 -8.27 9.36 -5.37
N PRO A 121 -7.78 8.32 -6.08
CA PRO A 121 -8.19 6.94 -5.80
C PRO A 121 -7.86 6.48 -4.37
N LEU A 122 -6.70 6.89 -3.86
CA LEU A 122 -6.22 6.51 -2.53
C LEU A 122 -6.91 7.32 -1.42
N ILE A 123 -7.21 8.59 -1.66
CA ILE A 123 -8.03 9.42 -0.76
C ILE A 123 -9.44 8.84 -0.65
N HIS A 124 -10.05 8.45 -1.77
CA HIS A 124 -11.35 7.78 -1.77
C HIS A 124 -11.33 6.48 -0.98
N ARG A 125 -10.27 5.66 -1.11
CA ARG A 125 -10.06 4.46 -0.30
C ARG A 125 -9.95 4.77 1.19
N ILE A 126 -9.19 5.79 1.59
CA ILE A 126 -9.08 6.22 3.00
C ILE A 126 -10.46 6.53 3.57
N ASN A 127 -11.25 7.34 2.87
CA ASN A 127 -12.59 7.73 3.34
C ASN A 127 -13.50 6.52 3.47
N ASN A 128 -13.47 5.59 2.51
CA ASN A 128 -14.24 4.35 2.57
C ASN A 128 -13.76 3.41 3.68
N ALA A 129 -12.46 3.29 3.92
CA ALA A 129 -11.94 2.47 5.01
C ALA A 129 -12.35 3.04 6.37
N LYS A 130 -12.34 4.36 6.54
CA LYS A 130 -12.80 5.05 7.77
C LYS A 130 -14.27 4.80 8.08
N THR A 131 -15.15 4.66 7.07
CA THR A 131 -16.56 4.33 7.31
C THR A 131 -16.78 2.87 7.71
N LEU A 132 -15.86 1.98 7.32
CA LEU A 132 -15.89 0.55 7.64
C LEU A 132 -15.21 0.19 8.96
N MET A 133 -14.40 1.09 9.51
CA MET A 133 -13.88 0.90 10.87
C MET A 133 -15.03 0.88 11.88
N PRO A 134 -15.02 -0.04 12.85
CA PRO A 134 -16.02 -0.06 13.90
C PRO A 134 -15.99 1.28 14.63
N LYS A 135 -17.11 2.00 14.61
CA LYS A 135 -17.32 3.16 15.47
C LYS A 135 -17.41 2.63 16.91
N ASN A 136 -16.35 2.78 17.68
CA ASN A 136 -16.40 2.63 19.13
C ASN A 136 -17.37 3.64 19.73
#